data_AF-A0A1H9X8J5-F1
#
_entry.id   AF-A0A1H9X8J5-F1
#
_cell.length_a   1.000
_cell.length_b   1.000
_cell.length_c   1.000
_cell.angle_alpha   90.00
_cell.angle_beta   90.00
_cell.angle_gamma   90.00
#
_symmetry.space_group_name_H-M   'P 1'
#
loop_
_entity.id
_entity.type
_entity.pdbx_description
1 polymer ?
#
loop_
_entity_poly.entity_id
_entity_poly.type
_entity_poly.pdbx_seq_one_letter_code
_entity_poly.pdbx_strand_id
1 'polypeptide(L)' 'MRILVEIGEAAERLEELIELAARQDEILICRDGRPTAVLTLIASRLDTIDD' A
#
# COMPACT_ATOMS: atom_id res chain seq x y z
N MET A 1 -2.05 -8.74 -5.30
CA MET A 1 -0.70 -8.98 -5.88
C MET A 1 0.32 -8.14 -5.14
N ARG A 2 1.63 -8.32 -5.37
CA ARG A 2 2.68 -7.48 -4.77
C ARG A 2 3.25 -6.52 -5.81
N ILE A 3 3.20 -5.23 -5.52
CA ILE A 3 3.73 -4.18 -6.38
C ILE A 3 4.98 -3.62 -5.69
N LEU A 4 6.10 -3.56 -6.40
CA LEU A 4 7.31 -2.90 -5.92
C LEU A 4 7.41 -1.54 -6.59
N VAL A 5 7.61 -0.49 -5.80
CA VAL A 5 7.73 0.88 -6.29
C VAL A 5 8.90 1.56 -5.59
N GLU A 6 9.72 2.32 -6.33
CA GLU A 6 10.80 3.10 -5.70
C GLU A 6 10.24 4.33 -4.99
N ILE A 7 10.92 4.78 -3.93
CA ILE A 7 10.46 5.90 -3.10
C ILE A 7 10.22 7.19 -3.90
N GLY A 8 10.99 7.42 -4.97
CA GLY A 8 10.80 8.58 -5.85
C GLY A 8 9.49 8.51 -6.62
N GLU A 9 9.18 7.36 -7.22
CA GLU A 9 7.92 7.15 -7.93
C GLU A 9 6.73 7.18 -6.98
N ALA A 10 6.88 6.60 -5.79
CA ALA A 10 5.85 6.62 -4.76
C ALA A 10 5.50 8.04 -4.30
N ALA A 11 6.47 8.95 -4.27
CA ALA A 11 6.25 10.34 -3.91
C ALA A 11 5.47 11.13 -4.99
N GLU A 12 5.61 10.75 -6.26
CA GLU A 12 4.95 11.43 -7.38
C GLU A 12 3.51 10.95 -7.61
N ARG A 13 3.20 9.69 -7.26
CA ARG A 13 1.91 9.04 -7.60
C ARG A 13 1.23 8.37 -6.40
N LEU A 14 1.38 8.97 -5.22
CA LEU A 14 0.87 8.39 -3.97
C LEU A 14 -0.63 8.07 -4.02
N GLU A 15 -1.44 8.95 -4.60
CA GLU A 15 -2.91 8.80 -4.68
C GLU A 15 -3.31 7.54 -5.47
N GLU A 16 -2.65 7.29 -6.60
CA GLU A 16 -2.87 6.09 -7.40
C GLU A 16 -2.43 4.82 -6.65
N LEU A 17 -1.31 4.88 -5.93
CA LEU A 17 -0.86 3.76 -5.11
C LEU A 17 -1.85 3.46 -3.96
N ILE A 18 -2.51 4.47 -3.40
CA ILE A 18 -3.57 4.26 -2.40
C ILE A 18 -4.76 3.51 -3.02
N GLU A 19 -5.19 3.89 -4.23
CA GLU A 19 -6.27 3.19 -4.93
C GLU A 19 -5.91 1.73 -5.27
N LEU A 20 -4.66 1.47 -5.65
CA LEU A 20 -4.15 0.12 -5.89
C LEU A 20 -4.12 -0.70 -4.58
N ALA A 21 -3.62 -0.12 -3.49
CA ALA A 21 -3.64 -0.76 -2.18
C ALA A 21 -5.08 -1.11 -1.73
N ALA A 22 -6.06 -0.30 -2.15
CA ALA A 22 -7.46 -0.57 -1.87
C ALA A 22 -8.05 -1.78 -2.59
N ARG A 23 -7.44 -2.22 -3.69
CA ARG A 23 -7.83 -3.41 -4.45
C ARG A 23 -7.20 -4.70 -3.90
N GLN A 24 -6.67 -4.65 -2.68
CA GLN A 24 -5.94 -5.74 -2.01
C GLN A 24 -4.58 -6.06 -2.64
N ASP A 25 -3.96 -5.07 -3.29
CA ASP A 25 -2.56 -5.16 -3.67
C ASP A 25 -1.67 -4.68 -2.52
N GLU A 26 -0.66 -5.48 -2.15
CA GLU A 26 0.34 -5.09 -1.16
C GLU A 26 1.44 -4.31 -1.88
N ILE A 27 1.62 -3.05 -1.52
CA ILE A 27 2.58 -2.16 -2.17
C ILE A 27 3.83 -2.06 -1.29
N LEU A 28 4.96 -2.50 -1.83
CA LEU A 28 6.27 -2.43 -1.20
C LEU A 28 7.03 -1.20 -1.71
N ILE A 29 7.26 -0.24 -0.82
CA ILE A 29 8.08 0.93 -1.13
C ILE A 29 9.55 0.56 -0.94
N CYS A 30 10.31 0.68 -2.02
CA CYS A 30 11.71 0.33 -2.11
C CYS A 30 12.60 1.58 -2.05
N ARG A 31 13.81 1.37 -1.56
CA ARG A 31 14.93 2.30 -1.71
C ARG A 31 16.13 1.50 -2.20
N ASP A 32 16.69 1.92 -3.32
CA ASP A 32 17.83 1.24 -3.95
C ASP A 32 17.52 -0.24 -4.24
N GLY A 33 16.29 -0.54 -4.71
CA GLY A 33 15.83 -1.89 -5.03
C GLY A 33 15.56 -2.78 -3.82
N ARG A 34 15.64 -2.25 -2.60
CA ARG A 34 15.35 -2.98 -1.36
C ARG A 34 14.04 -2.52 -0.75
N PRO A 35 13.11 -3.42 -0.41
CA PRO A 35 11.88 -3.06 0.30
C PRO A 35 12.20 -2.43 1.67
N THR A 36 11.61 -1.28 1.94
CA THR A 36 11.81 -0.52 3.19
C THR A 36 10.52 -0.22 3.94
N ALA A 37 9.39 -0.16 3.24
CA ALA A 37 8.08 0.07 3.83
C ALA A 37 6.97 -0.66 3.05
N VAL A 38 5.82 -0.81 3.71
CA VAL A 38 4.61 -1.40 3.14
C VAL A 38 3.51 -0.34 3.19
N LEU A 39 2.86 -0.10 2.06
CA LEU A 39 1.60 0.63 1.97
C LEU A 39 0.48 -0.40 1.89
N THR A 40 -0.36 -0.41 2.92
CA THR A 40 -1.56 -1.24 3.00
C THR A 40 -2.73 -0.35 3.40
N LEU A 41 -3.93 -0.72 2.96
CA LEU A 41 -5.11 -0.18 3.61
C LEU A 41 -5.08 -0.55 5.09
N ILE A 42 -5.46 0.41 5.92
CA ILE A 42 -5.98 0.10 7.23
C ILE A 42 -7.31 -0.58 6.95
N ALA A 43 -7.38 -1.90 7.11
CA ALA A 43 -8.67 -2.55 7.22
C ALA A 43 -9.37 -1.85 8.38
N SER A 44 -10.38 -1.05 8.10
CA SER A 44 -11.45 -0.90 9.07
C SER A 44 -11.81 -2.35 9.37
N ARG A 45 -11.51 -2.80 10.58
CA ARG A 45 -12.37 -3.77 11.20
C ARG A 45 -13.77 -3.20 10.98
N LEU A 46 -14.46 -3.70 9.96
CA LEU A 46 -15.81 -4.15 10.16
C LEU A 46 -15.66 -5.30 11.18
N ASP A 47 -15.30 -4.95 12.42
CA ASP A 47 -15.93 -5.59 13.53
C ASP A 47 -17.39 -5.28 13.22
N THR A 48 -18.08 -6.27 12.67
CA THR A 48 -19.48 -6.42 12.99
C THR A 48 -19.57 -6.07 14.46
N ILE A 49 -20.21 -4.93 14.76
CA ILE A 49 -20.71 -4.68 16.09
C ILE A 49 -21.70 -5.82 16.27
N ASP A 50 -21.17 -6.93 16.80
CA ASP A 50 -21.93 -8.06 17.27
C ASP A 50 -22.31 -7.67 18.70
N ASP A 51 -23.62 -7.45 18.87
CA ASP A 51 -24.40 -6.99 20.03
C ASP A 51 -24.26 -5.52 20.50
#